data_AF-A0A660SGK5-F1
#
_entry.id   AF-A0A660SGK5-F1
#
_cell.length_a   1.000
_cell.length_b   1.000
_cell.length_c   1.000
_cell.angle_alpha   90.00
_cell.angle_beta   90.00
_cell.angle_gamma   90.00
#
_symmetry.space_group_name_H-M   'P 1'
#
loop_
_entity.id
_entity.type
_entity.pdbx_description
1 polymer ?
#
loop_
_entity_poly.entity_id
_entity_poly.type
_entity_poly.pdbx_seq_one_letter_code
_entity_poly.pdbx_strand_id
1 'polypeptide(L)'
;MFKALGWIITALFAIFLFFFVTTRYNPLQRELREVRKELSMWEEVVKRGGEHVKSWRFSSGEIFDRDHLSPKGEVMLARFLDSIAAYGSGHKLHLAGSGARKDLPLWFDRLHRTLRFIAANSSLNVTGVILTFTPSKEERFDIHIDD
;
A
#
# COMPACT_ATOMS: atom_id res chain seq x y z
N MET A 1 17.95 -34.46 49.55
CA MET A 1 17.25 -35.00 48.37
C MET A 1 16.31 -33.97 47.71
N PHE A 2 15.45 -33.27 48.48
CA PHE A 2 14.51 -32.26 47.94
C PHE A 2 15.13 -31.04 47.23
N LYS A 3 16.34 -30.59 47.62
CA LYS A 3 17.01 -29.43 47.00
C LYS A 3 17.38 -29.67 45.53
N ALA A 4 17.87 -30.86 45.19
CA ALA A 4 18.26 -31.20 43.81
C ALA A 4 17.05 -31.26 42.86
N LEU A 5 15.91 -31.75 43.36
CA LEU A 5 14.66 -31.83 42.59
C LEU A 5 14.12 -30.43 42.25
N GLY A 6 14.24 -29.47 43.18
CA GLY A 6 13.87 -28.08 42.94
C GLY A 6 14.71 -27.43 41.82
N TRP A 7 16.02 -27.66 41.81
CA TRP A 7 16.90 -27.13 40.76
C TRP A 7 16.60 -27.71 39.37
N ILE A 8 16.25 -29.00 39.29
CA ILE A 8 15.86 -29.65 38.03
C ILE A 8 14.56 -29.05 37.48
N ILE A 9 13.57 -28.83 38.34
CA ILE A 9 12.29 -28.21 37.94
C ILE A 9 12.51 -26.77 37.46
N THR A 10 13.34 -25.99 38.16
CA THR A 10 13.68 -24.62 37.75
C THR A 10 14.41 -24.59 36.40
N ALA A 11 15.35 -25.51 36.17
CA ALA A 11 16.07 -25.61 34.90
C ALA A 11 15.12 -25.98 33.74
N LEU A 12 14.22 -26.94 33.95
CA LEU A 12 13.20 -27.31 32.98
C LEU A 12 12.23 -26.15 32.68
N PHE A 13 11.85 -25.38 33.70
CA PHE A 13 10.98 -24.22 33.54
C PHE A 13 11.67 -23.09 32.74
N ALA A 14 12.96 -22.85 32.98
CA ALA A 14 13.75 -21.88 32.22
C ALA A 14 13.90 -22.30 30.76
N ILE A 15 14.12 -23.58 30.48
CA ILE A 15 14.17 -24.14 29.12
C ILE A 15 12.82 -23.99 28.43
N PHE A 16 11.73 -24.32 29.12
CA PHE A 16 10.37 -24.16 28.59
C PHE A 16 10.07 -22.70 28.25
N LEU A 17 10.40 -21.75 29.13
CA LEU A 17 10.27 -20.32 28.87
C LEU A 17 11.09 -19.88 27.66
N PHE A 18 12.35 -20.33 27.56
CA PHE A 18 13.20 -20.02 26.42
C PHE A 18 12.60 -20.52 25.10
N PHE A 19 12.10 -21.75 25.07
CA PHE A 19 11.41 -22.31 23.90
C PHE A 19 10.12 -21.54 23.59
N PHE A 20 9.31 -21.23 24.60
CA PHE A 20 8.06 -20.47 24.41
C PHE A 20 8.31 -19.08 23.83
N VAL A 21 9.33 -18.37 24.34
CA VAL A 21 9.70 -17.04 23.85
C VAL A 21 10.19 -17.08 22.40
N THR A 22 11.04 -18.04 22.08
CA THR A 22 11.66 -18.15 20.75
C THR A 22 10.70 -18.67 19.69
N THR A 23 9.90 -19.70 20.01
CA THR A 23 9.04 -20.37 19.02
C THR A 23 7.62 -19.82 18.91
N ARG A 24 7.08 -19.17 19.96
CA ARG A 24 5.71 -18.61 19.91
C ARG A 24 5.67 -17.11 20.11
N TYR A 25 6.29 -16.56 21.16
CA TYR A 25 6.12 -15.15 21.50
C TYR A 25 6.73 -14.21 20.45
N ASN A 26 7.98 -14.45 20.03
CA ASN A 26 8.66 -13.63 19.04
C ASN A 26 7.98 -13.63 17.65
N PRO A 27 7.57 -14.79 17.08
CA PRO A 27 6.83 -14.78 15.81
C PRO A 27 5.46 -14.09 15.93
N LEU A 28 4.69 -14.34 17.00
CA LEU A 28 3.41 -13.64 17.24
C LEU A 28 3.57 -12.12 17.34
N GLN A 29 4.62 -11.65 18.01
CA GLN A 29 4.96 -10.23 18.07
C GLN A 29 5.30 -9.63 16.70
N ARG A 30 5.91 -10.42 15.81
CA ARG A 30 6.22 -9.98 14.45
C ARG A 30 4.96 -9.88 13.59
N GLU A 31 4.11 -10.91 13.62
CA GLU A 31 2.82 -10.92 12.94
C GLU A 31 1.91 -9.77 13.43
N LEU A 32 1.83 -9.54 14.74
CA LEU A 32 1.07 -8.42 15.30
C LEU A 32 1.59 -7.05 14.85
N ARG A 33 2.91 -6.89 14.67
CA ARG A 33 3.48 -5.65 14.14
C ARG A 33 3.13 -5.46 12.67
N GLU A 34 3.16 -6.52 11.88
CA GLU A 34 2.78 -6.50 10.47
C GLU A 34 1.29 -6.16 10.31
N VAL A 35 0.42 -6.83 11.06
CA VAL A 35 -1.03 -6.55 11.09
C VAL A 35 -1.32 -5.13 11.57
N ARG A 36 -0.64 -4.66 12.63
CA ARG A 36 -0.81 -3.28 13.11
C ARG A 36 -0.37 -2.26 12.05
N LYS A 37 0.70 -2.55 11.31
CA LYS A 37 1.17 -1.70 10.22
C LYS A 37 0.12 -1.65 9.10
N GLU A 38 -0.41 -2.78 8.68
CA GLU A 38 -1.52 -2.84 7.73
C GLU A 38 -2.74 -2.07 8.22
N LEU A 39 -3.15 -2.29 9.47
CA LEU A 39 -4.30 -1.60 10.06
C LEU A 39 -4.11 -0.07 10.06
N SER A 40 -2.91 0.40 10.41
CA SER A 40 -2.59 1.84 10.38
C SER A 40 -2.59 2.42 8.97
N MET A 41 -2.16 1.65 7.97
CA MET A 41 -2.27 2.05 6.56
C MET A 41 -3.75 2.14 6.16
N TRP A 42 -4.57 1.14 6.49
CA TRP A 42 -6.00 1.17 6.22
C TRP A 42 -6.71 2.33 6.94
N GLU A 43 -6.33 2.65 8.18
CA GLU A 43 -6.90 3.77 8.93
C GLU A 43 -6.58 5.13 8.27
N GLU A 44 -5.35 5.32 7.81
CA GLU A 44 -4.96 6.53 7.07
C GLU A 44 -5.72 6.64 5.75
N VAL A 45 -5.91 5.53 5.04
CA VAL A 45 -6.67 5.48 3.78
C VAL A 45 -8.15 5.80 4.01
N VAL A 46 -8.77 5.24 5.05
CA VAL A 46 -10.17 5.53 5.41
C VAL A 46 -10.35 7.01 5.74
N LYS A 47 -9.44 7.61 6.52
CA LYS A 47 -9.50 9.03 6.87
C LYS A 47 -9.41 9.95 5.64
N ARG A 48 -8.65 9.56 4.61
CA ARG A 48 -8.54 10.32 3.36
C ARG A 48 -9.69 10.05 2.37
N GLY A 49 -10.36 8.91 2.46
CA GLY A 49 -11.39 8.45 1.51
C GLY A 49 -12.83 8.87 1.83
N GLY A 50 -13.05 9.79 2.77
CA GLY A 50 -14.39 10.19 3.23
C GLY A 50 -15.23 11.00 2.24
N GLU A 51 -14.64 11.55 1.18
CA GLU A 51 -15.36 12.29 0.14
C GLU A 51 -15.27 11.57 -1.22
N HIS A 52 -16.34 11.65 -2.00
CA HIS A 52 -16.39 11.17 -3.39
C HIS A 52 -15.49 12.04 -4.27
N VAL A 53 -14.18 11.81 -4.21
CA VAL A 53 -13.22 12.62 -4.96
C VAL A 53 -12.98 11.99 -6.32
N LYS A 54 -13.41 12.69 -7.37
CA LYS A 54 -13.09 12.32 -8.77
C LYS A 54 -11.61 12.47 -9.09
N SER A 55 -10.82 13.11 -8.23
CA SER A 55 -9.38 13.30 -8.40
C SER A 55 -8.63 13.09 -7.11
N TRP A 56 -7.49 12.41 -7.17
CA TRP A 56 -6.55 12.33 -6.06
C TRP A 56 -5.16 12.76 -6.48
N ARG A 57 -4.52 13.50 -5.58
CA ARG A 57 -3.16 13.99 -5.72
C ARG A 57 -2.31 13.39 -4.62
N PHE A 58 -1.20 12.79 -5.03
CA PHE A 58 -0.27 12.13 -4.14
C PHE A 58 1.15 12.65 -4.34
N SER A 59 1.93 12.62 -3.26
CA SER A 59 3.37 12.67 -3.42
C SER A 59 3.83 11.35 -4.06
N SER A 60 4.86 11.40 -4.91
CA SER A 60 5.31 10.17 -5.59
C SER A 60 5.76 9.09 -4.60
N GLY A 61 6.36 9.47 -3.46
CA GLY A 61 6.85 8.52 -2.46
C GLY A 61 5.76 7.87 -1.61
N GLU A 62 4.52 8.37 -1.63
CA GLU A 62 3.37 7.71 -0.97
C GLU A 62 2.85 6.54 -1.79
N ILE A 63 2.92 6.65 -3.12
CA ILE A 63 2.37 5.67 -4.05
C ILE A 63 3.45 4.70 -4.51
N PHE A 64 4.63 5.21 -4.83
CA PHE A 64 5.70 4.44 -5.43
C PHE A 64 6.85 4.23 -4.46
N ASP A 65 7.31 2.98 -4.38
CA ASP A 65 8.65 2.67 -3.87
C ASP A 65 9.57 2.52 -5.08
N ARG A 66 10.43 3.51 -5.30
CA ARG A 66 11.27 3.63 -6.51
C ARG A 66 10.43 3.61 -7.79
N ASP A 67 10.49 2.53 -8.57
CA ASP A 67 9.84 2.35 -9.86
C ASP A 67 8.62 1.42 -9.79
N HIS A 68 8.21 1.01 -8.58
CA HIS A 68 7.09 0.10 -8.36
C HIS A 68 6.01 0.76 -7.51
N LEU A 69 4.76 0.31 -7.71
CA LEU A 69 3.70 0.61 -6.75
C LEU A 69 4.11 -0.01 -5.40
N SER A 70 4.14 0.83 -4.37
CA SER A 70 4.32 0.36 -3.00
C SER A 70 3.05 -0.36 -2.54
N PRO A 71 3.12 -1.29 -1.57
CA PRO A 71 1.94 -1.94 -1.02
C PRO A 71 0.88 -0.93 -0.51
N LYS A 72 1.33 0.19 0.06
CA LYS A 72 0.46 1.29 0.47
C LYS A 72 -0.21 1.94 -0.75
N GLY A 73 0.56 2.21 -1.80
CA GLY A 73 0.07 2.79 -3.05
C GLY A 73 -0.95 1.92 -3.77
N GLU A 74 -0.74 0.60 -3.81
CA GLU A 74 -1.71 -0.36 -4.37
C GLU A 74 -3.04 -0.31 -3.62
N VAL A 75 -3.01 -0.33 -2.30
CA VAL A 75 -4.21 -0.25 -1.45
C VAL A 75 -4.94 1.09 -1.63
N MET A 76 -4.20 2.20 -1.69
CA MET A 76 -4.77 3.52 -1.96
C MET A 76 -5.45 3.54 -3.32
N LEU A 77 -4.76 3.07 -4.36
CA LEU A 77 -5.29 3.07 -5.72
C LEU A 77 -6.52 2.16 -5.85
N ALA A 78 -6.51 0.97 -5.25
CA ALA A 78 -7.66 0.07 -5.24
C ALA A 78 -8.90 0.74 -4.62
N ARG A 79 -8.73 1.40 -3.46
CA ARG A 79 -9.82 2.14 -2.80
C ARG A 79 -10.38 3.30 -3.63
N PHE A 80 -9.50 4.02 -4.34
CA PHE A 80 -9.93 5.06 -5.27
C PHE A 80 -10.81 4.49 -6.39
N LEU A 81 -10.43 3.35 -6.93
CA LEU A 81 -11.17 2.70 -8.00
C LEU A 81 -12.50 2.15 -7.48
N ASP A 82 -12.51 1.50 -6.33
CA ASP A 82 -13.73 0.99 -5.69
C ASP A 82 -14.73 2.10 -5.39
N SER A 83 -14.25 3.26 -4.91
CA SER A 83 -15.10 4.41 -4.61
C SER A 83 -15.73 5.01 -5.86
N ILE A 84 -15.17 4.78 -7.05
CA ILE A 84 -15.68 5.32 -8.32
C ILE A 84 -16.47 4.26 -9.11
N ALA A 85 -16.09 2.99 -9.03
CA ALA A 85 -16.79 1.88 -9.67
C ALA A 85 -18.26 1.78 -9.24
N ALA A 86 -18.60 2.29 -8.04
CA ALA A 86 -19.97 2.37 -7.56
C ALA A 86 -20.86 3.40 -8.30
N TYR A 87 -20.29 4.30 -9.10
CA TYR A 87 -20.99 5.49 -9.63
C TYR A 87 -21.32 5.44 -11.13
N GLY A 88 -20.90 4.40 -11.86
CA GLY A 88 -21.35 4.19 -13.25
C GLY A 88 -20.30 3.59 -14.16
N SER A 89 -20.66 3.49 -15.43
CA SER A 89 -19.80 3.02 -16.53
C SER A 89 -19.54 4.16 -17.50
N GLY A 90 -18.36 4.23 -18.11
CA GLY A 90 -18.08 5.24 -19.14
C GLY A 90 -16.85 6.11 -18.87
N HIS A 91 -16.18 5.91 -17.74
CA HIS A 91 -15.17 6.82 -17.21
C HIS A 91 -13.92 6.96 -18.09
N LYS A 92 -13.44 8.20 -18.23
CA LYS A 92 -12.09 8.47 -18.75
C LYS A 92 -11.12 8.63 -17.60
N LEU A 93 -10.05 7.85 -17.63
CA LEU A 93 -9.04 7.84 -16.60
C LEU A 93 -7.84 8.71 -17.02
N HIS A 94 -7.50 9.68 -16.20
CA HIS A 94 -6.34 10.54 -16.36
C HIS A 94 -5.30 10.17 -15.31
N LEU A 95 -4.14 9.70 -15.76
CA LEU A 95 -2.99 9.43 -14.91
C LEU A 95 -1.89 10.42 -15.27
N ALA A 96 -1.47 11.22 -14.31
CA ALA A 96 -0.44 12.22 -14.51
C ALA A 96 0.72 12.05 -13.53
N GLY A 97 1.93 12.13 -14.06
CA GLY A 97 3.16 12.22 -13.28
C GLY A 97 3.78 13.59 -13.41
N SER A 98 4.40 14.09 -12.34
CA SER A 98 5.28 15.25 -12.41
C SER A 98 6.63 14.93 -11.81
N GLY A 99 7.70 15.49 -12.37
CA GLY A 99 9.06 15.29 -11.86
C GLY A 99 10.10 15.91 -12.77
N ALA A 100 11.38 15.73 -12.46
CA ALA A 100 12.42 16.31 -13.30
C ALA A 100 12.37 15.68 -14.69
N ARG A 101 12.68 16.46 -15.73
CA ARG A 101 12.59 16.00 -17.13
C ARG A 101 13.42 14.74 -17.41
N LYS A 102 14.54 14.57 -16.70
CA LYS A 102 15.41 13.38 -16.78
C LYS A 102 14.70 12.10 -16.31
N ASP A 103 13.68 12.22 -15.48
CA ASP A 103 12.94 11.10 -14.88
C ASP A 103 11.72 10.71 -15.74
N LEU A 104 11.56 11.29 -16.93
CA LEU A 104 10.49 10.94 -17.87
C LEU A 104 10.39 9.42 -18.12
N PRO A 105 11.49 8.67 -18.37
CA PRO A 105 11.39 7.22 -18.58
C PRO A 105 10.86 6.49 -17.34
N LEU A 106 11.31 6.89 -16.16
CA LEU A 106 10.84 6.35 -14.88
C LEU A 106 9.34 6.60 -14.68
N TRP A 107 8.87 7.79 -15.03
CA TRP A 107 7.46 8.14 -14.94
C TRP A 107 6.60 7.36 -15.94
N PHE A 108 7.10 7.09 -17.14
CA PHE A 108 6.43 6.18 -18.08
C PHE A 108 6.25 4.78 -17.49
N ASP A 109 7.31 4.22 -16.88
CA ASP A 109 7.23 2.90 -16.24
C ASP A 109 6.25 2.89 -15.06
N ARG A 110 6.29 3.92 -14.21
CA ARG A 110 5.35 4.09 -13.10
C ARG A 110 3.90 4.13 -13.60
N LEU A 111 3.60 4.99 -14.58
CA LEU A 111 2.26 5.14 -15.14
C LEU A 111 1.76 3.86 -15.82
N HIS A 112 2.63 3.17 -16.55
CA HIS A 112 2.29 1.91 -17.20
C HIS A 112 2.02 0.79 -16.18
N ARG A 113 2.79 0.70 -15.09
CA ARG A 113 2.53 -0.25 -13.99
C ARG A 113 1.22 0.06 -13.28
N THR A 114 0.95 1.33 -13.00
CA THR A 114 -0.34 1.78 -12.46
C THR A 114 -1.49 1.36 -13.36
N LEU A 115 -1.37 1.57 -14.68
CA LEU A 115 -2.39 1.15 -15.63
C LEU A 115 -2.60 -0.37 -15.62
N ARG A 116 -1.52 -1.17 -15.58
CA ARG A 116 -1.63 -2.64 -15.47
C ARG A 116 -2.32 -3.05 -14.17
N PHE A 117 -2.02 -2.40 -13.06
CA PHE A 117 -2.68 -2.67 -11.79
C PHE A 117 -4.18 -2.38 -11.88
N ILE A 118 -4.58 -1.24 -12.44
CA ILE A 118 -5.99 -0.85 -12.62
C ILE A 118 -6.72 -1.85 -13.52
N ALA A 119 -6.09 -2.24 -14.64
CA ALA A 119 -6.66 -3.21 -15.57
C ALA A 119 -6.83 -4.61 -14.95
N ALA A 120 -5.93 -5.01 -14.04
CA ALA A 120 -5.99 -6.32 -13.39
C ALA A 120 -6.95 -6.37 -12.19
N ASN A 121 -7.18 -5.24 -11.50
CA ASN A 121 -7.85 -5.24 -10.20
C ASN A 121 -9.15 -4.43 -10.15
N SER A 122 -9.48 -3.63 -11.17
CA SER A 122 -10.72 -2.84 -11.15
C SER A 122 -11.80 -3.46 -12.02
N SER A 123 -13.04 -3.41 -11.52
CA SER A 123 -14.25 -3.64 -12.32
C SER A 123 -14.71 -2.37 -13.06
N LEU A 124 -13.84 -1.35 -13.11
CA LEU A 124 -14.16 -0.03 -13.62
C LEU A 124 -14.25 -0.09 -15.15
N ASN A 125 -15.39 0.28 -15.71
CA ASN A 125 -15.58 0.32 -17.17
C ASN A 125 -14.96 1.61 -17.72
N VAL A 126 -13.68 1.53 -18.07
CA VAL A 126 -12.87 2.65 -18.59
C VAL A 126 -12.99 2.74 -20.10
N THR A 127 -13.45 3.88 -20.62
CA THR A 127 -13.60 4.12 -22.07
C THR A 127 -12.34 4.69 -22.72
N GLY A 128 -11.44 5.26 -21.92
CA GLY A 128 -10.18 5.81 -22.39
C GLY A 128 -9.23 6.12 -21.23
N VAL A 129 -7.93 6.10 -21.54
CA VAL A 129 -6.87 6.45 -20.59
C VAL A 129 -5.99 7.54 -21.19
N ILE A 130 -5.76 8.60 -20.44
CA ILE A 130 -4.85 9.69 -20.78
C ILE A 130 -3.66 9.63 -19.82
N LEU A 131 -2.47 9.49 -20.38
CA LEU A 131 -1.21 9.52 -19.65
C LEU A 131 -0.52 10.86 -19.89
N THR A 132 -0.24 11.60 -18.81
CA THR A 132 0.40 12.91 -18.88
C THR A 132 1.67 12.94 -18.06
N PHE A 133 2.72 13.55 -18.58
CA PHE A 133 3.90 13.90 -17.78
C PHE A 133 4.15 15.40 -17.82
N THR A 134 4.28 16.01 -16.65
CA THR A 134 4.53 17.43 -16.48
C THR A 134 5.91 17.65 -15.86
N PRO A 135 6.89 18.22 -16.59
CA PRO A 135 8.17 18.57 -16.01
C PRO A 135 8.01 19.53 -14.82
N SER A 136 8.50 19.14 -13.65
CA SER A 136 8.38 19.90 -12.41
C SER A 136 9.58 19.65 -11.49
N LYS A 137 9.80 20.56 -10.52
CA LYS A 137 10.74 20.32 -9.41
C LYS A 137 10.16 19.37 -8.36
N GLU A 138 8.85 19.22 -8.33
CA GLU A 138 8.15 18.36 -7.38
C GLU A 138 7.72 17.04 -8.02
N GLU A 139 7.99 15.94 -7.32
CA GLU A 139 7.53 14.62 -7.73
C GLU A 139 6.13 14.33 -7.21
N ARG A 140 5.16 14.26 -8.12
CA ARG A 140 3.74 14.05 -7.78
C ARG A 140 3.08 13.09 -8.74
N PHE A 141 2.10 12.37 -8.22
CA PHE A 141 1.23 11.51 -9.00
C PHE A 141 -0.21 11.96 -8.80
N ASP A 142 -0.87 12.28 -9.90
CA ASP A 142 -2.26 12.70 -9.94
C ASP A 142 -3.07 11.64 -10.70
N ILE A 143 -4.22 11.27 -10.15
CA ILE A 143 -5.23 10.44 -10.82
C ILE A 143 -6.55 11.21 -10.84
N HIS A 144 -7.21 11.27 -11.98
CA HIS A 144 -8.51 11.93 -12.12
C HIS A 144 -9.42 11.13 -13.05
N ILE A 145 -10.72 11.14 -12.76
CA ILE A 145 -11.76 10.51 -13.56
C ILE A 145 -12.74 11.58 -14.05
N ASP A 146 -12.89 11.62 -15.38
CA ASP A 146 -13.92 12.38 -16.09
C ASP A 146 -15.10 11.47 -16.45
N ASP A 147 -16.31 12.05 -16.45
CA ASP A 147 -17.56 11.40 -16.89
C ASP A 147 -17.75 11.51 -18.42
#